data_AF-A0A930QD00-F1
#
_entry.id   AF-A0A930QD00-F1
#
_cell.length_a   1.000
_cell.length_b   1.000
_cell.length_c   1.000
_cell.angle_alpha   90.00
_cell.angle_beta   90.00
_cell.angle_gamma   90.00
#
_symmetry.space_group_name_H-M   'P 1'
#
loop_
_entity.id
_entity.type
_entity.pdbx_description
1 polymer ?
#
loop_
_entity_poly.entity_id
_entity_poly.type
_entity_poly.pdbx_seq_one_letter_code
_entity_poly.pdbx_strand_id
1 'polypeptide(L)' 'MMYLAAAIAAYLIGSIPSGLILGKLIWHKDLRDYGSHNIGATNAWRTLGKGAGIAVFVADSL' A
#
# COMPACT_ATOMS: atom_id res chain seq x y z
N MET A 1 18.99 23.06 0.29
CA MET A 1 18.92 22.24 1.51
C MET A 1 17.49 21.79 1.84
N MET A 2 16.53 22.71 1.99
CA MET A 2 15.12 22.38 2.31
C MET A 2 14.45 21.44 1.29
N TYR A 3 14.66 21.66 -0.02
CA TYR A 3 14.10 20.77 -1.05
C TYR A 3 14.67 19.34 -1.01
N LEU A 4 15.95 19.19 -0.62
CA LEU A 4 16.57 17.87 -0.48
C LEU A 4 15.97 17.13 0.71
N ALA A 5 15.79 17.82 1.84
CA ALA A 5 15.14 17.25 3.01
C ALA A 5 13.68 16.83 2.71
N ALA A 6 12.94 17.66 1.98
CA ALA A 6 11.57 17.35 1.55
C ALA A 6 11.52 16.13 0.61
N ALA A 7 12.44 16.04 -0.36
CA ALA A 7 12.52 14.89 -1.28
C ALA A 7 12.84 13.58 -0.53
N ILE A 8 13.77 13.62 0.43
CA ILE A 8 14.09 12.45 1.27
C ILE A 8 12.88 12.06 2.11
N ALA A 9 12.20 13.02 2.74
CA ALA A 9 11.01 12.73 3.54
C ALA A 9 9.88 12.10 2.69
N ALA A 10 9.60 12.67 1.52
CA ALA A 10 8.60 12.13 0.59
C ALA A 10 8.96 10.71 0.11
N TYR A 11 10.23 10.45 -0.18
CA TYR A 11 10.69 9.11 -0.58
C TYR A 11 10.50 8.09 0.55
N LEU A 12 10.87 8.45 1.79
CA LEU A 12 10.73 7.57 2.94
C LEU A 12 9.26 7.25 3.25
N ILE A 13 8.38 8.26 3.17
CA ILE A 13 6.93 8.09 3.39
C ILE A 13 6.32 7.23 2.27
N GLY A 14 6.59 7.55 1.00
CA GLY A 14 6.07 6.81 -0.15
C GLY A 14 6.63 5.40 -0.31
N SER A 15 7.76 5.09 0.34
CA SER A 15 8.34 3.74 0.34
C SER A 15 7.66 2.79 1.34
N ILE A 16 6.68 3.26 2.12
CA ILE A 16 5.94 2.42 3.06
C ILE A 16 5.01 1.49 2.26
N PRO A 17 5.17 0.15 2.33
CA PRO A 17 4.39 -0.78 1.53
C PRO A 17 3.00 -0.99 2.16
N SER A 18 2.12 0.01 2.03
CA SER A 18 0.83 0.07 2.74
C SER A 18 -0.03 -1.17 2.49
N GLY A 19 -0.14 -1.64 1.24
CA GLY A 19 -0.92 -2.82 0.90
C GLY A 19 -0.38 -4.12 1.51
N LEU A 20 0.94 -4.27 1.63
CA LEU A 20 1.54 -5.43 2.29
C LEU A 20 1.25 -5.40 3.80
N ILE A 21 1.42 -4.23 4.41
CA ILE A 21 1.22 -4.02 5.85
C ILE A 21 -0.26 -4.24 6.20
N LEU A 22 -1.17 -3.55 5.52
CA LEU A 22 -2.61 -3.63 5.74
C LEU A 22 -3.14 -5.04 5.41
N GLY A 23 -2.72 -5.63 4.29
CA GLY A 23 -3.11 -6.98 3.90
C GLY A 23 -2.77 -8.02 4.98
N LYS A 24 -1.56 -7.95 5.55
CA LYS A 24 -1.12 -8.88 6.61
C LYS A 24 -1.74 -8.60 7.98
N LEU A 25 -1.83 -7.33 8.39
CA LEU A 25 -2.26 -6.98 9.74
C LEU A 25 -3.77 -7.03 9.91
N ILE A 26 -4.53 -6.55 8.93
CA ILE A 26 -5.99 -6.41 9.05
C ILE A 26 -6.71 -7.60 8.41
N TRP A 27 -6.24 -8.06 7.24
CA TRP A 27 -6.89 -9.14 6.49
C TRP A 27 -6.16 -10.49 6.59
N HIS A 28 -5.04 -10.55 7.31
CA HIS A 28 -4.24 -11.77 7.52
C HIS A 28 -3.87 -12.51 6.22
N LYS A 29 -3.66 -11.76 5.13
CA LYS A 29 -3.28 -12.29 3.81
C LYS A 29 -2.12 -11.50 3.22
N ASP A 30 -1.12 -12.21 2.71
CA ASP A 30 -0.05 -11.57 1.94
C ASP A 30 -0.52 -11.38 0.49
N LEU A 31 -0.72 -10.14 0.06
CA LEU A 31 -1.17 -9.82 -1.30
C LEU A 31 -0.23 -10.34 -2.39
N ARG A 32 1.02 -10.65 -2.07
CA ARG A 32 1.99 -11.22 -3.02
C ARG A 32 1.67 -12.66 -3.37
N ASP A 33 0.88 -13.36 -2.57
CA ASP A 33 0.50 -14.76 -2.80
C ASP A 33 -0.84 -14.88 -3.56
N TYR A 34 -1.47 -13.75 -3.92
CA TYR A 34 -2.82 -13.73 -4.50
C TYR A 34 -2.95 -12.74 -5.67
N GLY A 35 -3.90 -13.04 -6.55
CA GLY A 35 -4.31 -12.15 -7.64
C GLY A 35 -3.16 -11.83 -8.60
N SER A 36 -2.83 -10.55 -8.77
CA SER A 36 -1.72 -10.11 -9.62
C SER A 36 -0.34 -10.17 -8.94
N HIS A 37 -0.28 -10.60 -7.68
CA HIS A 37 0.93 -10.66 -6.85
C HIS A 37 1.55 -9.27 -6.56
N ASN A 38 0.85 -8.19 -6.94
CA ASN A 38 1.21 -6.82 -6.61
C ASN A 38 0.53 -6.39 -5.29
N ILE A 39 1.14 -5.51 -4.51
CA ILE A 39 0.59 -5.04 -3.23
C ILE A 39 -0.37 -3.85 -3.38
N GLY A 40 -0.50 -3.28 -4.58
CA GLY A 40 -1.31 -2.08 -4.79
C GLY A 40 -2.83 -2.27 -4.62
N ALA A 41 -3.53 -1.13 -4.57
CA ALA A 41 -4.97 -1.04 -4.32
C ALA A 41 -5.84 -1.91 -5.23
N THR A 42 -5.51 -2.05 -6.52
CA THR A 42 -6.28 -2.88 -7.45
C THR A 42 -6.22 -4.36 -7.06
N ASN A 43 -5.06 -4.87 -6.65
CA ASN A 43 -4.95 -6.26 -6.22
C ASN A 43 -5.63 -6.46 -4.86
N ALA A 44 -5.49 -5.50 -3.96
CA ALA A 44 -6.20 -5.48 -2.68
C ALA A 44 -7.72 -5.52 -2.88
N TRP A 45 -8.25 -4.74 -3.82
CA TRP A 45 -9.68 -4.78 -4.17
C TRP A 45 -10.10 -6.17 -4.66
N ARG A 46 -9.35 -6.75 -5.60
CA ARG A 46 -9.70 -8.06 -6.19
C ARG A 46 -9.60 -9.21 -5.19
N THR A 47 -8.62 -9.16 -4.29
CA THR A 47 -8.29 -10.27 -3.37
C THR A 47 -9.00 -10.16 -2.02
N LEU A 48 -9.12 -8.95 -1.48
CA LEU A 48 -9.59 -8.67 -0.12
C LEU A 48 -10.92 -7.90 -0.10
N GLY A 49 -11.39 -7.42 -1.25
CA GLY A 49 -12.66 -6.71 -1.42
C GLY A 49 -12.52 -5.19 -1.45
N LYS A 50 -13.66 -4.51 -1.71
CA LYS A 50 -13.71 -3.06 -1.94
C LYS A 50 -13.10 -2.24 -0.80
N GLY A 51 -13.37 -2.62 0.45
CA GLY A 51 -12.87 -1.90 1.64
C GLY A 51 -11.34 -1.87 1.72
N ALA A 52 -10.70 -3.02 1.48
CA ALA A 52 -9.24 -3.12 1.44
C ALA A 52 -8.65 -2.32 0.28
N GLY A 53 -9.27 -2.40 -0.90
CA GLY A 53 -8.86 -1.62 -2.07
C GLY A 53 -8.85 -0.11 -1.81
N ILE A 54 -9.91 0.40 -1.18
CA ILE A 54 -10.02 1.82 -0.81
C ILE A 54 -8.98 2.19 0.25
N ALA A 55 -8.81 1.36 1.29
CA ALA A 55 -7.85 1.63 2.36
C ALA A 55 -6.40 1.73 1.82
N VAL A 56 -6.00 0.80 0.95
CA VAL A 56 -4.67 0.82 0.31
C VAL A 56 -4.54 2.00 -0.64
N PHE A 57 -5.58 2.32 -1.42
CA PHE A 57 -5.56 3.46 -2.34
C PHE A 57 -5.36 4.79 -1.60
N VAL A 58 -6.08 5.00 -0.50
CA VAL A 58 -5.95 6.20 0.33
C VAL A 58 -4.56 6.28 0.95
N ALA A 59 -4.04 5.16 1.48
CA ALA A 59 -2.72 5.11 2.09
C ALA A 59 -1.57 5.36 1.09
N ASP A 60 -1.68 4.88 -0.15
CA ASP A 60 -0.65 5.08 -1.19
C ASP A 60 -0.72 6.48 -1.85
N SER A 61 -1.87 7.16 -1.75
CA SER A 61 -2.08 8.47 -2.41
C SER A 61 -1.76 9.68 -1.52
N LEU A 62 -1.56 9.46 -0.21
CA LEU A 62 -1.23 10.48 0.80
C LEU A 62 0.28 10.58 1.01
#